data_AF-A0A7J4K4A7-F1
#
_entry.id   AF-A0A7J4K4A7-F1
#
_cell.length_a   1.000
_cell.length_b   1.000
_cell.length_c   1.000
_cell.angle_alpha   90.00
_cell.angle_beta   90.00
_cell.angle_gamma   90.00
#
_symmetry.space_group_name_H-M   'P 1'
#
loop_
_entity.id
_entity.type
_entity.pdbx_description
1 polymer ?
#
loop_
_entity_poly.entity_id
_entity_poly.type
_entity_poly.pdbx_seq_one_letter_code
_entity_poly.pdbx_strand_id
1 'polypeptide(L)'
;MTRRRRERAEWAATRRPERPISPAQQKHDDIVRALAQRLYDKGTLDALVLHTTYSTNGYSGEVDALGIAGDRWRFYEVKTNRNDASYGHALEQYWRYCKAHPDRDVVGIYVTGGERLHVERLPRYRHDFQQDSPLPTDER
;
A
#
# COMPACT_ATOMS: atom_id res chain seq x y z
N MET A 1 22.58 -6.97 26.50
CA MET A 1 22.24 -7.01 25.05
C MET A 1 20.73 -7.12 24.92
N THR A 2 20.06 -6.04 24.52
CA THR A 2 18.59 -5.91 24.58
C THR A 2 17.87 -6.67 23.47
N ARG A 3 16.82 -7.39 23.86
CA ARG A 3 15.89 -8.22 23.07
C ARG A 3 15.47 -7.61 21.72
N ARG A 4 15.38 -6.26 21.64
CA ARG A 4 15.02 -5.47 20.45
C ARG A 4 15.96 -5.63 19.24
N ARG A 5 17.21 -6.12 19.42
CA ARG A 5 18.11 -6.38 18.29
C ARG A 5 17.84 -7.72 17.59
N ARG A 6 17.22 -8.69 18.26
CA ARG A 6 16.93 -10.02 17.66
C ARG A 6 15.72 -9.97 16.72
N GLU A 7 14.68 -9.22 17.07
CA GLU A 7 13.52 -8.99 16.16
C GLU A 7 13.90 -8.17 14.90
N ARG A 8 15.01 -7.42 14.95
CA ARG A 8 15.57 -6.65 13.83
C ARG A 8 16.20 -7.51 12.72
N ALA A 9 16.59 -8.74 13.03
CA ALA A 9 17.21 -9.66 12.07
C ALA A 9 16.18 -10.60 11.39
N GLU A 10 15.04 -10.84 12.04
CA GLU A 10 13.92 -11.57 11.43
C GLU A 10 13.25 -10.80 10.29
N TRP A 11 13.44 -9.47 10.24
CA TRP A 11 13.00 -8.58 9.16
C TRP A 11 13.56 -8.94 7.77
N ALA A 12 14.66 -9.71 7.70
CA ALA A 12 15.32 -10.06 6.44
C ALA A 12 15.00 -11.48 5.94
N ALA A 13 14.20 -12.27 6.66
CA ALA A 13 14.07 -13.72 6.41
C ALA A 13 12.64 -14.21 6.15
N THR A 14 11.68 -13.32 5.86
CA THR A 14 10.36 -13.73 5.38
C THR A 14 10.45 -14.22 3.94
N ARG A 15 10.63 -15.54 3.81
CA ARG A 15 10.42 -16.42 2.64
C ARG A 15 10.97 -15.92 1.30
N ARG A 16 12.10 -16.50 0.86
CA ARG A 16 12.46 -16.51 -0.56
C ARG A 16 11.30 -17.12 -1.36
N PRO A 17 10.85 -16.50 -2.45
CA PRO A 17 9.81 -17.09 -3.28
C PRO A 17 10.33 -18.37 -3.95
N GLU A 18 9.51 -19.42 -3.95
CA GLU A 18 9.80 -20.72 -4.60
C GLU A 18 9.85 -20.62 -6.14
N ARG A 19 9.55 -19.45 -6.71
CA ARG A 19 9.52 -19.18 -8.15
C ARG A 19 10.38 -17.96 -8.50
N PRO A 20 10.95 -17.91 -9.71
CA PRO A 20 11.64 -16.71 -10.20
C PRO A 20 10.65 -15.53 -10.22
N ILE A 21 11.05 -14.43 -9.57
CA ILE A 21 10.31 -13.17 -9.56
C ILE A 21 10.37 -12.58 -10.97
N SER A 22 9.25 -12.12 -11.52
CA SER A 22 9.24 -11.47 -12.83
C SER A 22 9.97 -10.12 -12.76
N PRO A 23 10.58 -9.62 -13.85
CA PRO A 23 11.22 -8.30 -13.85
C PRO A 23 10.27 -7.16 -13.43
N ALA A 24 8.98 -7.27 -13.74
CA ALA A 24 7.96 -6.31 -13.34
C ALA A 24 7.72 -6.33 -11.82
N GLN A 25 7.65 -7.52 -11.22
CA GLN A 25 7.51 -7.68 -9.77
C GLN A 25 8.77 -7.19 -9.04
N GLN A 26 9.96 -7.50 -9.55
CA GLN A 26 11.21 -7.00 -8.98
C GLN A 26 11.24 -5.47 -8.95
N LYS A 27 10.86 -4.82 -10.06
CA LYS A 27 10.78 -3.35 -10.14
C LYS A 27 9.78 -2.78 -9.13
N HIS A 28 8.64 -3.42 -8.93
CA HIS A 28 7.64 -3.00 -7.93
C HIS A 28 8.21 -3.11 -6.52
N ASP A 29 8.78 -4.25 -6.16
CA ASP A 29 9.38 -4.49 -4.84
C ASP A 29 10.50 -3.48 -4.53
N ASP A 30 11.31 -3.12 -5.52
CA ASP A 30 12.39 -2.14 -5.35
C ASP A 30 11.83 -0.75 -5.02
N ILE A 31 10.68 -0.37 -5.58
CA ILE A 31 9.98 0.88 -5.25
C ILE A 31 9.41 0.80 -3.83
N VAL A 32 8.80 -0.32 -3.44
CA VAL A 32 8.30 -0.53 -2.07
C VAL A 32 9.43 -0.43 -1.05
N ARG A 33 10.59 -1.05 -1.32
CA ARG A 33 11.78 -0.96 -0.46
C ARG A 33 12.30 0.48 -0.36
N ALA A 34 12.40 1.19 -1.47
CA ALA A 34 12.81 2.60 -1.47
C ALA A 34 11.84 3.48 -0.67
N LEU A 35 10.53 3.23 -0.78
CA LEU A 35 9.51 3.91 0.02
C LEU A 35 9.71 3.61 1.51
N ALA A 36 9.87 2.35 1.88
CA ALA A 36 10.08 1.94 3.27
C ALA A 36 11.32 2.59 3.88
N GLN A 37 12.45 2.60 3.16
CA GLN A 37 13.67 3.27 3.61
C GLN A 37 13.43 4.77 3.85
N ARG A 38 12.79 5.45 2.89
CA ARG A 38 12.47 6.89 3.02
C ARG A 38 11.55 7.18 4.21
N LEU A 39 10.58 6.31 4.49
CA LEU A 39 9.66 6.47 5.62
C LEU A 39 10.37 6.21 6.95
N TYR A 40 11.26 5.23 6.99
CA TYR A 40 12.10 4.91 8.14
C TYR A 40 13.04 6.08 8.47
N ASP A 41 13.75 6.63 7.47
CA ASP A 41 14.70 7.73 7.65
C ASP A 41 14.03 9.01 8.18
N LYS A 42 12.76 9.21 7.83
CA LYS A 42 11.96 10.32 8.36
C LYS A 42 11.53 10.15 9.81
N GLY A 43 11.47 8.92 10.33
CA GLY A 43 11.03 8.63 11.69
C GLY A 43 9.59 9.07 12.02
N THR A 44 8.72 9.19 11.01
CA THR A 44 7.36 9.75 11.17
C THR A 44 6.28 8.73 11.50
N LEU A 45 6.61 7.44 11.59
CA LEU A 45 5.66 6.35 11.76
C LEU A 45 6.02 5.56 13.02
N ASP A 46 5.00 5.17 13.78
CA ASP A 46 5.12 4.25 14.92
C ASP A 46 5.32 2.81 14.43
N ALA A 47 4.66 2.47 13.32
CA ALA A 47 4.79 1.18 12.67
C ALA A 47 4.66 1.31 11.14
N LEU A 48 5.32 0.39 10.43
CA LEU A 48 5.23 0.22 8.99
C LEU A 48 5.13 -1.28 8.69
N VAL A 49 4.09 -1.68 7.99
CA VAL A 49 3.88 -3.06 7.52
C VAL A 49 3.89 -3.06 6.00
N LEU A 50 4.62 -3.99 5.38
CA LEU A 50 4.73 -4.11 3.92
C LEU A 50 3.97 -5.35 3.44
N HIS A 51 3.40 -5.28 2.23
CA HIS A 51 2.71 -6.40 1.56
C HIS A 51 1.72 -7.12 2.48
N THR A 52 0.82 -6.35 3.09
CA THR A 52 -0.16 -6.90 4.03
C THR A 52 -1.48 -7.14 3.34
N THR A 53 -2.11 -8.27 3.64
CA THR A 53 -3.46 -8.59 3.17
C THR A 53 -4.47 -8.36 4.27
N TYR A 54 -5.70 -8.03 3.89
CA TYR A 54 -6.82 -7.86 4.79
C TYR A 54 -8.06 -8.60 4.29
N SER A 55 -8.92 -8.97 5.23
CA SER A 55 -10.25 -9.51 4.98
C SER A 55 -11.16 -9.07 6.14
N THR A 56 -11.89 -7.97 5.95
CA THR A 56 -12.65 -7.28 7.00
C THR A 56 -13.94 -6.73 6.40
N ASN A 57 -15.06 -6.83 7.12
CA ASN A 57 -16.35 -6.25 6.71
C ASN A 57 -16.81 -6.64 5.29
N GLY A 58 -16.52 -7.87 4.86
CA GLY A 58 -16.88 -8.36 3.52
C GLY A 58 -15.97 -7.87 2.38
N TYR A 59 -14.92 -7.11 2.68
CA TYR A 59 -13.92 -6.65 1.72
C TYR A 59 -12.59 -7.33 1.98
N SER A 60 -11.87 -7.65 0.91
CA SER A 60 -10.51 -8.16 0.98
C SER A 60 -9.60 -7.47 -0.03
N GLY A 61 -8.31 -7.50 0.24
CA GLY A 61 -7.31 -6.94 -0.65
C GLY A 61 -5.90 -7.01 -0.07
N GLU A 62 -4.97 -6.44 -0.82
CA GLU A 62 -3.58 -6.24 -0.43
C GLU A 62 -3.29 -4.74 -0.30
N VAL A 63 -2.35 -4.40 0.57
CA VAL A 63 -1.77 -3.07 0.74
C VAL A 63 -0.26 -3.19 0.61
N ASP A 64 0.33 -2.46 -0.34
CA ASP A 64 1.77 -2.49 -0.59
C ASP A 64 2.57 -2.02 0.64
N ALA A 65 2.13 -0.92 1.26
CA ALA A 65 2.62 -0.50 2.56
C ALA A 65 1.53 0.19 3.41
N LEU A 66 1.51 -0.13 4.69
CA LEU A 66 0.60 0.42 5.67
C LEU A 66 1.41 1.07 6.81
N GLY A 67 1.33 2.39 6.91
CA GLY A 67 1.99 3.16 7.96
C GLY A 67 1.02 3.58 9.05
N ILE A 68 1.43 3.51 10.30
CA ILE A 68 0.65 3.96 11.47
C ILE A 68 1.40 5.12 12.12
N ALA A 69 0.71 6.22 12.39
CA ALA A 69 1.24 7.39 13.10
C ALA A 69 0.16 7.95 14.03
N GLY A 70 0.21 7.59 15.30
CA GLY A 70 -0.89 7.77 16.25
C GLY A 70 -2.17 7.09 15.75
N ASP A 71 -3.28 7.81 15.80
CA ASP A 71 -4.58 7.32 15.34
C ASP A 71 -4.76 7.36 13.82
N ARG A 72 -3.81 7.97 13.09
CA ARG A 72 -3.89 8.10 11.64
C ARG A 72 -3.15 6.98 10.92
N TRP A 73 -3.87 6.32 10.03
CA TRP A 73 -3.36 5.26 9.18
C TRP A 73 -3.03 5.82 7.79
N ARG A 74 -1.93 5.36 7.21
CA ARG A 74 -1.47 5.77 5.88
C ARG A 74 -1.43 4.55 4.98
N PHE A 75 -2.36 4.51 4.04
CA PHE A 75 -2.45 3.48 3.01
C PHE A 75 -1.59 3.92 1.83
N TYR A 76 -0.53 3.18 1.52
CA TYR A 76 0.32 3.43 0.37
C TYR A 76 0.05 2.37 -0.71
N GLU A 77 -0.36 2.83 -1.90
CA GLU A 77 -0.41 2.00 -3.10
C GLU A 77 0.75 2.38 -4.02
N VAL A 78 1.54 1.39 -4.40
CA VAL A 78 2.74 1.53 -5.21
C VAL A 78 2.49 1.01 -6.62
N LYS A 79 2.75 1.84 -7.63
CA LYS A 79 2.71 1.42 -9.04
C LYS A 79 4.05 1.69 -9.71
N THR A 80 4.41 0.86 -10.68
CA THR A 80 5.69 0.96 -11.38
C THR A 80 5.76 2.15 -12.33
N ASN A 81 4.61 2.60 -12.84
CA ASN A 81 4.48 3.70 -13.79
C ASN A 81 3.36 4.64 -13.35
N ARG A 82 3.50 5.93 -13.66
CA ARG A 82 2.48 6.95 -13.45
C ARG A 82 1.60 7.08 -14.69
N ASN A 83 0.33 6.73 -14.57
CA ASN A 83 -0.70 6.92 -15.58
C ASN A 83 -2.09 6.87 -14.95
N ASP A 84 -3.09 7.35 -15.68
CA ASP A 84 -4.47 7.48 -15.17
C ASP A 84 -5.09 6.15 -14.75
N ALA A 85 -4.81 5.07 -15.50
CA ALA A 85 -5.30 3.73 -15.14
C ALA A 85 -4.71 3.25 -13.80
N SER A 86 -3.40 3.42 -13.61
CA SER A 86 -2.70 3.05 -12.38
C SER A 86 -3.17 3.89 -11.19
N TYR A 87 -3.47 5.17 -11.42
CA TYR A 87 -4.06 6.06 -10.42
C TYR A 87 -5.48 5.64 -10.05
N GLY A 88 -6.33 5.35 -11.04
CA GLY A 88 -7.70 4.89 -10.84
C GLY A 88 -7.75 3.61 -10.01
N HIS A 89 -6.92 2.61 -10.35
CA HIS A 89 -6.82 1.38 -9.56
C HIS A 89 -6.33 1.62 -8.12
N ALA A 90 -5.36 2.52 -7.93
CA ALA A 90 -4.90 2.89 -6.59
C ALA A 90 -6.01 3.54 -5.75
N LEU A 91 -6.84 4.38 -6.39
CA LEU A 91 -8.00 5.00 -5.76
C LEU A 91 -9.05 3.96 -5.35
N GLU A 92 -9.36 3.01 -6.24
CA GLU A 92 -10.29 1.91 -5.96
C GLU A 92 -9.82 1.03 -4.79
N GLN A 93 -8.55 0.63 -4.78
CA GLN A 93 -7.96 -0.17 -3.70
C GLN A 93 -8.00 0.57 -2.36
N TYR A 94 -7.66 1.86 -2.37
CA TYR A 94 -7.74 2.71 -1.19
C TYR A 94 -9.17 2.86 -0.68
N TRP A 95 -10.14 3.14 -1.55
CA TRP A 95 -11.55 3.26 -1.15
C TRP A 95 -12.12 1.94 -0.64
N ARG A 96 -11.74 0.81 -1.23
CA ARG A 96 -12.07 -0.52 -0.71
C ARG A 96 -11.51 -0.72 0.70
N TYR A 97 -10.27 -0.29 0.96
CA TYR A 97 -9.68 -0.36 2.29
C TYR A 97 -10.45 0.52 3.30
N CYS A 98 -10.83 1.74 2.91
CA CYS A 98 -11.67 2.60 3.76
C CYS A 98 -13.04 1.97 4.07
N LYS A 99 -13.68 1.32 3.10
CA LYS A 99 -14.93 0.57 3.32
C LYS A 99 -14.74 -0.61 4.27
N ALA A 100 -13.60 -1.29 4.17
CA ALA A 100 -13.24 -2.39 5.07
C ALA A 100 -13.00 -1.92 6.51
N HIS A 101 -12.53 -0.67 6.69
CA HIS A 101 -12.12 -0.10 7.98
C HIS A 101 -12.78 1.27 8.24
N PRO A 102 -14.12 1.34 8.38
CA PRO A 102 -14.86 2.60 8.45
C PRO A 102 -14.57 3.41 9.73
N ASP A 103 -14.03 2.78 10.76
CA ASP A 103 -13.66 3.35 12.05
C ASP A 103 -12.25 3.99 12.07
N ARG A 104 -11.49 3.91 10.96
CA ARG A 104 -10.10 4.36 10.90
C ARG A 104 -9.96 5.69 10.14
N ASP A 105 -9.16 6.62 10.69
CA ASP A 105 -8.71 7.81 9.95
C ASP A 105 -7.59 7.41 8.98
N VAL A 106 -7.98 6.99 7.77
CA VAL A 106 -7.05 6.55 6.73
C VAL A 106 -6.78 7.69 5.75
N VAL A 107 -5.50 7.88 5.40
CA VAL A 107 -5.06 8.71 4.28
C VAL A 107 -4.46 7.83 3.20
N GLY A 108 -5.03 7.88 2.00
CA GLY A 108 -4.51 7.22 0.81
C GLY A 108 -3.36 8.00 0.17
N ILE A 109 -2.32 7.28 -0.23
CA ILE A 109 -1.10 7.82 -0.82
C ILE A 109 -0.73 6.95 -2.02
N TYR A 110 -0.67 7.56 -3.18
CA TYR A 110 -0.20 6.95 -4.41
C TYR A 110 1.30 7.19 -4.58
N VAL A 111 2.04 6.13 -4.87
CA VAL A 111 3.50 6.17 -5.01
C VAL A 111 3.89 5.54 -6.33
N THR A 112 4.80 6.19 -7.06
CA THR A 112 5.40 5.60 -8.26
C THR A 112 6.91 5.73 -8.32
N GLY A 113 7.53 4.78 -9.02
CA GLY A 113 8.96 4.81 -9.33
C GLY A 113 9.34 5.86 -10.39
N GLY A 114 10.64 6.16 -10.46
CA GLY A 114 11.27 7.16 -11.33
C GLY A 114 12.70 7.45 -10.83
N GLU A 115 13.36 8.52 -11.31
CA GLU A 115 14.65 8.98 -10.74
C GLU A 115 14.54 9.28 -9.23
N ARG A 116 13.34 9.69 -8.81
CA ARG A 116 12.93 9.83 -7.41
C ARG A 116 11.52 9.28 -7.26
N LEU A 117 11.20 8.83 -6.05
CA LEU A 117 9.83 8.44 -5.72
C LEU A 117 8.89 9.63 -5.86
N HIS A 118 7.92 9.48 -6.76
CA HIS A 118 6.77 10.36 -6.83
C HIS A 118 5.76 9.93 -5.77
N VAL A 119 5.20 10.89 -5.05
CA VAL A 119 4.25 10.66 -3.95
C VAL A 119 3.12 11.66 -4.08
N GLU A 120 1.90 11.17 -4.19
CA GLU A 120 0.69 11.95 -4.35
C GLU A 120 -0.35 11.51 -3.33
N ARG A 121 -1.10 12.46 -2.74
CA ARG A 121 -2.19 12.13 -1.81
C ARG A 121 -3.45 11.84 -2.62
N LEU A 122 -4.09 10.69 -2.35
CA LEU A 122 -5.35 10.32 -2.96
C LEU A 122 -6.51 11.17 -2.37
N PRO A 123 -7.54 11.49 -3.17
CA PRO A 123 -8.76 12.15 -2.70
C PRO A 123 -9.35 11.44 -1.50
N ARG A 124 -9.76 12.20 -0.47
CA ARG A 124 -10.32 11.62 0.76
C ARG A 124 -11.56 10.80 0.43
N TYR A 125 -11.63 9.57 0.94
CA TYR A 125 -12.83 8.76 0.85
C TYR A 125 -13.98 9.49 1.57
N ARG A 126 -15.11 9.64 0.90
CA ARG A 126 -16.37 10.09 1.50
C ARG A 126 -17.39 9.02 1.21
N HIS A 127 -18.12 8.61 2.25
CA HIS A 127 -19.08 7.51 2.18
C HIS A 127 -20.20 7.75 1.14
N ASP A 128 -20.47 9.02 0.82
CA ASP A 128 -21.51 9.45 -0.12
C ASP A 128 -21.08 9.41 -1.59
N PHE A 129 -19.80 9.15 -1.88
CA PHE A 129 -19.36 8.80 -3.24
C PHE A 129 -19.74 7.34 -3.50
N GLN A 130 -21.03 7.10 -3.76
CA GLN A 130 -21.43 5.92 -4.51
C GLN A 130 -20.78 6.06 -5.90
N GLN A 131 -19.79 5.21 -6.19
CA GLN A 131 -19.43 4.93 -7.57
C GLN A 131 -20.62 4.18 -8.18
N ASP A 132 -21.58 4.92 -8.71
CA ASP A 132 -22.53 4.41 -9.71
C ASP A 132 -21.76 4.20 -11.02
N SER A 133 -20.87 3.22 -11.03
CA SER A 133 -20.28 2.72 -12.26
C SER A 133 -20.40 1.21 -12.21
N PRO A 134 -21.38 0.61 -12.89
CA PRO A 134 -21.34 -0.83 -13.13
C PRO A 134 -20.01 -1.12 -13.84
N LEU A 135 -19.22 -2.02 -13.27
CA LEU A 135 -18.13 -2.66 -13.99
C LEU A 135 -18.70 -3.14 -15.33
N PRO A 136 -18.05 -2.90 -16.48
CA PRO A 136 -18.48 -3.53 -17.71
C PRO A 136 -18.39 -5.05 -17.50
N THR A 137 -19.53 -5.71 -17.46
CA THR A 137 -19.62 -7.15 -17.65
C THR A 137 -19.14 -7.41 -19.07
N ASP A 138 -17.92 -7.95 -19.18
CA ASP A 138 -17.39 -8.44 -20.44
C ASP A 138 -18.18 -9.71 -20.79
N GLU A 139 -19.31 -9.54 -21.48
CA GLU A 139 -19.97 -10.63 -22.20
C GLU A 139 -19.28 -10.77 -23.56
N ARG A 140 -18.30 -11.68 -23.64
CA ARG A 140 -17.93 -12.40 -24.87
C ARG A 140 -17.47 -13.82 -24.58
#